data_AF-A0AAV7KY39-F1
#
_entry.id   AF-A0AAV7KY39-F1
#
_cell.length_a   1.000
_cell.length_b   1.000
_cell.length_c   1.000
_cell.angle_alpha   90.00
_cell.angle_beta   90.00
_cell.angle_gamma   90.00
#
_symmetry.space_group_name_H-M   'P 1'
#
loop_
_entity.id
_entity.type
_entity.pdbx_description
1 polymer ?
#
loop_
_entity_poly.entity_id
_entity_poly.type
_entity_poly.pdbx_seq_one_letter_code
_entity_poly.pdbx_strand_id
1 'polypeptide(L)'
;LPFIITTTPWVFTKCLAVVAAHLRRQNIHVFLYLDDWLIKASSLPLSHPHTQVTIDLLHQLGFTIIIQKSHLQPLRVQPYQ
;
A
#
# COMPACT_ATOMS: atom_id res chain seq x y z
N LEU A 1 -2.22 1.29 -19.57
CA LEU A 1 -1.88 2.63 -20.14
C LEU A 1 -0.36 2.75 -20.15
N PRO A 2 0.31 3.11 -21.25
CA PRO A 2 1.73 3.29 -21.19
C PRO A 2 2.00 4.71 -20.64
N PHE A 3 2.80 4.81 -19.59
CA PHE A 3 3.22 6.07 -18.96
C PHE A 3 4.20 6.83 -19.89
N ILE A 4 3.74 7.14 -21.10
CA ILE A 4 4.56 7.70 -22.17
C ILE A 4 4.47 9.21 -22.08
N ILE A 5 5.23 9.76 -21.13
CA ILE A 5 5.92 11.05 -21.11
C ILE A 5 6.09 11.43 -19.64
N THR A 6 7.21 12.09 -19.33
CA THR A 6 7.53 12.71 -18.04
C THR A 6 8.27 11.82 -17.04
N THR A 7 9.27 12.41 -16.38
CA THR A 7 10.02 11.96 -15.20
C THR A 7 9.15 11.62 -13.98
N THR A 8 7.85 11.91 -14.05
CA THR A 8 6.87 11.82 -12.97
C THR A 8 6.64 10.40 -12.41
N PRO A 9 6.50 9.32 -13.22
CA PRO A 9 6.32 7.97 -12.70
C PRO A 9 7.55 7.46 -11.93
N TRP A 10 8.74 7.87 -12.36
CA TRP A 10 9.98 7.48 -11.70
C TRP A 10 10.15 8.17 -10.35
N VAL A 11 9.89 9.48 -10.29
CA VAL A 11 9.91 10.23 -9.02
C VAL A 11 8.86 9.68 -8.07
N PHE A 12 7.65 9.41 -8.56
CA PHE A 12 6.58 8.80 -7.79
C PHE A 12 7.01 7.44 -7.21
N THR A 13 7.52 6.53 -8.05
CA THR A 13 8.01 5.21 -7.62
C THR A 13 9.12 5.33 -6.57
N LYS A 14 10.03 6.30 -6.71
CA LYS A 14 11.08 6.57 -5.71
C LYS A 14 10.52 7.05 -4.38
N CYS A 15 9.55 7.97 -4.39
CA CYS A 15 8.87 8.40 -3.17
C CYS A 15 8.19 7.21 -2.49
N LEU A 16 7.47 6.39 -3.26
CA LEU A 16 6.77 5.23 -2.72
C LEU A 16 7.71 4.15 -2.17
N ALA A 17 8.91 4.00 -2.73
CA ALA A 17 9.91 3.07 -2.21
C ALA A 17 10.30 3.41 -0.75
N VAL A 18 10.37 4.71 -0.41
CA VAL A 18 10.63 5.16 0.97
C VAL A 18 9.45 4.82 1.89
N VAL A 19 8.23 5.03 1.42
CA VAL A 19 7.00 4.68 2.18
C VAL A 19 6.94 3.18 2.44
N ALA A 20 7.19 2.35 1.42
CA ALA A 20 7.25 0.90 1.56
C ALA A 20 8.35 0.45 2.53
N ALA A 21 9.53 1.07 2.47
CA ALA A 21 10.61 0.78 3.41
C ALA A 21 10.23 1.13 4.85
N HIS A 22 9.53 2.26 5.05
CA HIS A 22 9.03 2.67 6.36
C HIS A 22 8.01 1.66 6.92
N LEU A 23 7.01 1.26 6.13
CA LEU A 23 6.01 0.26 6.53
C LEU A 23 6.65 -1.11 6.80
N ARG A 24 7.64 -1.52 6.00
CA ARG A 24 8.35 -2.78 6.18
C ARG A 24 9.10 -2.85 7.50
N ARG A 25 9.64 -1.72 7.99
CA ARG A 25 10.27 -1.64 9.32
C ARG A 25 9.26 -1.84 10.47
N GLN A 26 7.98 -1.65 10.21
CA GLN A 26 6.89 -1.92 11.16
C GLN A 26 6.29 -3.33 10.97
N ASN A 27 6.94 -4.21 10.20
CA ASN A 27 6.42 -5.54 9.79
C ASN A 27 5.16 -5.50 8.92
N ILE A 28 4.84 -4.35 8.32
CA ILE A 28 3.73 -4.21 7.36
C ILE A 28 4.29 -4.43 5.96
N HIS A 29 3.78 -5.44 5.25
CA HIS A 29 4.24 -5.76 3.90
C HIS A 29 3.26 -5.18 2.89
N VAL A 30 3.76 -4.31 2.03
CA VAL A 30 2.96 -3.67 0.97
C VAL A 30 3.59 -3.95 -0.39
N PHE A 31 2.75 -4.36 -1.34
CA PHE A 31 3.09 -4.47 -2.75
C PHE A 31 2.50 -3.25 -3.47
N LEU A 32 3.36 -2.54 -4.19
CA LEU A 32 3.02 -1.27 -4.84
C LEU A 32 3.06 -1.46 -6.35
N TYR A 33 1.97 -1.13 -7.03
CA TYR A 33 1.93 -0.96 -8.47
C TYR A 33 1.27 0.38 -8.79
N LEU A 34 2.10 1.43 -8.88
CA LEU A 34 1.63 2.81 -9.07
C LEU A 34 0.61 3.20 -7.99
N ASP A 35 -0.64 3.42 -8.37
CA ASP A 35 -1.73 3.80 -7.46
C ASP A 35 -2.44 2.58 -6.84
N ASP A 36 -2.12 1.36 -7.29
CA ASP A 36 -2.67 0.11 -6.75
C ASP A 36 -1.78 -0.45 -5.64
N TRP A 37 -2.32 -0.47 -4.41
CA TRP A 37 -1.60 -0.88 -3.20
C TRP A 37 -2.23 -2.15 -2.63
N LEU A 38 -1.42 -3.18 -2.42
CA LEU A 38 -1.83 -4.42 -1.79
C LEU A 38 -1.10 -4.61 -0.46
N ILE A 39 -1.86 -4.73 0.63
CA ILE A 39 -1.32 -4.93 1.97
C ILE A 39 -1.43 -6.41 2.33
N LYS A 40 -0.32 -7.01 2.72
CA LYS A 40 -0.24 -8.38 3.20
C LYS A 40 0.02 -8.38 4.71
N ALA A 41 -0.85 -9.02 5.46
CA ALA A 41 -0.65 -9.32 6.87
C ALA A 41 -0.38 -10.82 7.07
N SER A 42 0.35 -11.16 8.13
CA SER A 42 0.65 -12.54 8.51
C SER A 42 -0.56 -13.28 9.11
N SER A 43 -1.57 -12.54 9.58
CA SER A 43 -2.80 -13.11 10.13
C SER A 43 -4.00 -12.20 9.91
N LEU A 44 -5.21 -12.78 9.99
CA LEU A 44 -6.47 -12.05 9.89
C LEU A 44 -6.59 -10.91 10.93
N PRO A 45 -6.30 -11.13 12.23
CA PRO A 45 -6.37 -10.07 13.23
C PRO A 45 -5.41 -8.90 12.97
N LEU A 46 -4.28 -9.16 12.32
CA LEU A 46 -3.30 -8.13 11.96
C LEU A 46 -3.66 -7.39 10.67
N SER A 47 -4.54 -7.94 9.83
CA SER A 47 -4.90 -7.30 8.55
C SER A 47 -5.51 -5.91 8.74
N HIS A 48 -6.48 -5.78 9.65
CA HIS A 48 -7.14 -4.50 9.92
C HIS A 48 -6.19 -3.43 10.48
N PRO A 49 -5.42 -3.65 11.56
CA PRO A 49 -4.51 -2.64 12.08
C PRO A 49 -3.41 -2.27 11.07
N HIS A 50 -2.90 -3.23 10.28
CA HIS A 50 -1.91 -2.92 9.23
C HIS A 50 -2.51 -2.04 8.13
N THR A 51 -3.75 -2.32 7.72
CA THR A 51 -4.48 -1.48 6.77
C THR A 51 -4.69 -0.07 7.33
N GLN A 52 -5.11 0.05 8.59
CA GLN A 52 -5.33 1.36 9.20
C GLN A 52 -4.06 2.20 9.30
N VAL A 53 -2.95 1.62 9.78
CA VAL A 53 -1.65 2.31 9.84
C VAL A 53 -1.21 2.79 8.46
N THR A 54 -1.44 1.98 7.42
CA THR A 54 -1.10 2.35 6.05
C THR A 54 -1.97 3.50 5.54
N ILE A 55 -3.27 3.47 5.80
CA ILE A 55 -4.22 4.54 5.46
C ILE A 55 -3.83 5.85 6.14
N ASP A 56 -3.56 5.81 7.44
CA ASP A 56 -3.21 6.99 8.22
C ASP A 56 -1.91 7.63 7.71
N LEU A 57 -0.90 6.79 7.43
CA LEU A 57 0.37 7.26 6.85
C LEU A 57 0.15 7.91 5.48
N LEU A 58 -0.64 7.30 4.61
CA LEU A 58 -0.94 7.86 3.29
C LEU A 58 -1.65 9.20 3.38
N HIS A 59 -2.62 9.34 4.28
CA HIS A 59 -3.28 10.63 4.53
C HIS A 59 -2.30 11.68 5.06
N GLN A 60 -1.40 11.33 5.98
CA GLN A 60 -0.38 12.24 6.50
C GLN A 60 0.60 12.71 5.42
N LEU A 61 0.89 11.85 4.43
CA LEU A 61 1.73 12.18 3.29
C LEU A 61 0.98 12.95 2.18
N GLY A 62 -0.31 13.25 2.37
CA GLY A 62 -1.13 14.01 1.43
C GLY A 62 -1.76 13.19 0.31
N PHE A 63 -1.76 11.86 0.41
CA PHE A 63 -2.49 11.00 -0.53
C PHE A 63 -3.99 10.98 -0.20
N THR A 64 -4.80 10.96 -1.26
CA THR A 64 -6.25 10.80 -1.14
C THR A 64 -6.63 9.37 -1.50
N ILE A 65 -7.15 8.62 -0.54
CA ILE A 65 -7.63 7.25 -0.75
C ILE A 65 -9.10 7.30 -1.18
N ILE A 66 -9.40 6.75 -2.36
CA ILE A 66 -10.77 6.67 -2.88
C ILE A 66 -11.43 5.40 -2.30
N ILE A 67 -12.03 5.53 -1.12
CA ILE A 67 -12.61 4.40 -0.36
C ILE A 67 -13.60 3.57 -1.19
N GLN A 68 -14.38 4.21 -2.07
CA GLN A 68 -15.34 3.54 -2.97
C GLN A 68 -14.68 2.56 -3.96
N LYS A 69 -13.40 2.78 -4.27
CA LYS A 69 -12.60 1.92 -5.15
C LYS A 69 -11.67 0.99 -4.37
N SER A 70 -11.63 1.10 -3.05
CA SER A 70 -10.70 0.36 -2.20
C SER A 70 -11.40 -0.80 -1.49
N HIS A 71 -10.69 -1.91 -1.34
CA HIS A 71 -11.11 -3.04 -0.52
C HIS A 71 -10.29 -3.06 0.77
N LEU A 72 -10.88 -2.57 1.87
CA LEU A 72 -10.19 -2.42 3.17
C LEU A 72 -10.30 -3.65 4.07
N GLN A 73 -11.12 -4.62 3.68
CA GLN A 73 -11.22 -5.90 4.34
C GLN A 73 -10.37 -6.95 3.61
N PRO A 74 -9.82 -7.94 4.34
CA PRO A 74 -9.01 -8.99 3.75
C PRO A 74 -9.82 -9.78 2.70
N LEU A 75 -9.42 -9.68 1.43
CA LEU A 75 -10.11 -10.34 0.31
C LEU A 75 -9.78 -11.83 0.20
N ARG A 76 -8.55 -12.22 0.55
CA ARG A 76 -8.06 -13.58 0.43
C ARG A 76 -7.16 -13.94 1.61
N VAL A 77 -7.48 -15.06 2.26
CA VAL A 77 -6.61 -15.72 3.22
C VAL A 77 -5.97 -16.90 2.50
N GLN A 78 -4.65 -16.89 2.36
CA GLN A 78 -3.93 -17.99 1.74
C GLN A 78 -3.21 -18.78 2.82
N PRO A 79 -3.53 -20.08 3.01
CA PRO A 79 -2.77 -20.93 3.93
C PRO A 79 -1.32 -21.06 3.43
N TYR A 80 -0.38 -21.07 4.37
CA TYR A 80 1.05 -21.24 4.07
C TYR A 80 1.24 -22.62 3.42
N GLN A 81 1.90 -22.68 2.26
CA GLN A 81 2.33 -23.92 1.60
C GLN A 81 3.77 -24.25 1.98
#